data_AF-A0A6J6IEH1-F1
#
_entry.id   AF-A0A6J6IEH1-F1
#
_cell.length_a   1.000
_cell.length_b   1.000
_cell.length_c   1.000
_cell.angle_alpha   90.00
_cell.angle_beta   90.00
_cell.angle_gamma   90.00
#
_symmetry.space_group_name_H-M   'P 1'
#
loop_
_entity.id
_entity.type
_entity.pdbx_description
1 polymer ?
#
loop_
_entity_poly.entity_id
_entity_poly.type
_entity_poly.pdbx_seq_one_letter_code
_entity_poly.pdbx_strand_id
1 'polypeptide(L)' 'MVTARAVKALPQLLQMCVPMTRHGGEIIALKGEKAQLEIDDSKRLMKKLDISSFDIVFTGEQFLDEPTRVVRTKLV' A
#
# COMPACT_ATOMS: atom_id res chain seq x y z
N MET A 1 -4.29 -4.79 -10.88
CA MET A 1 -3.75 -3.59 -10.23
C MET A 1 -4.92 -2.79 -9.68
N VAL A 2 -4.87 -2.43 -8.39
CA VAL A 2 -5.85 -1.57 -7.72
C VAL A 2 -5.13 -0.32 -7.23
N THR A 3 -5.67 0.86 -7.47
CA THR A 3 -5.13 2.13 -6.97
C THR A 3 -6.10 2.73 -5.97
N ALA A 4 -5.61 3.20 -4.83
CA ALA A 4 -6.43 3.85 -3.83
C ALA A 4 -5.72 5.07 -3.24
N ARG A 5 -6.48 6.15 -3.02
CA ARG A 5 -6.04 7.24 -2.16
C ARG A 5 -6.41 6.89 -0.72
N ALA A 6 -5.42 6.65 0.12
CA ALA A 6 -5.70 6.16 1.45
C ALA A 6 -6.20 7.29 2.36
N VAL A 7 -7.51 7.35 2.56
CA VAL A 7 -8.14 8.25 3.54
C VAL A 7 -8.17 7.61 4.94
N LYS A 8 -7.95 6.29 5.00
CA LYS A 8 -7.88 5.47 6.23
C LYS A 8 -6.51 4.82 6.38
N ALA A 9 -6.24 4.28 7.57
CA ALA A 9 -5.04 3.48 7.85
C ALA A 9 -4.91 2.27 6.90
N LEU A 10 -3.68 1.92 6.54
CA LEU A 10 -3.34 0.87 5.58
C LEU A 10 -3.99 -0.49 5.92
N PRO A 11 -4.05 -0.95 7.19
CA PRO A 11 -4.70 -2.22 7.52
C PRO A 11 -6.19 -2.28 7.14
N GLN A 12 -6.90 -1.16 7.26
CA GLN A 12 -8.32 -1.08 6.88
C GLN A 12 -8.47 -1.02 5.36
N LEU A 13 -7.58 -0.29 4.69
CA LEU A 13 -7.56 -0.21 3.24
C LEU A 13 -7.31 -1.58 2.60
N LEU A 14 -6.31 -2.32 3.07
CA LEU A 14 -5.97 -3.64 2.54
C LEU A 14 -7.14 -4.62 2.65
N GLN A 15 -7.85 -4.63 3.78
CA GLN A 15 -9.04 -5.49 3.95
C GLN A 15 -10.15 -5.20 2.92
N MET A 16 -10.24 -3.95 2.42
CA MET A 16 -11.18 -3.60 1.36
C MET A 16 -10.61 -3.93 -0.03
N CYS A 17 -9.34 -3.61 -0.28
CA CYS A 17 -8.74 -3.69 -1.62
C CYS A 17 -8.31 -5.10 -2.03
N VAL A 18 -7.90 -5.95 -1.09
CA VAL A 18 -7.41 -7.31 -1.38
C VAL A 18 -8.48 -8.15 -2.10
N PRO A 19 -9.75 -8.22 -1.64
CA PRO A 19 -10.80 -8.98 -2.35
C PRO A 19 -11.07 -8.49 -3.79
N MET A 20 -10.74 -7.24 -4.10
CA MET A 20 -10.91 -6.64 -5.43
C MET A 20 -9.67 -6.80 -6.31
N THR A 21 -8.57 -7.33 -5.76
CA THR A 21 -7.30 -7.49 -6.45
C THR A 21 -7.15 -8.94 -6.88
N ARG A 22 -6.79 -9.16 -8.15
CA ARG A 22 -6.48 -10.52 -8.65
C ARG A 22 -5.27 -11.10 -7.94
N HIS A 23 -5.22 -12.43 -7.82
CA HIS A 23 -4.05 -13.17 -7.35
C HIS A 23 -2.79 -12.77 -8.13
N GLY A 24 -1.65 -12.64 -7.45
CA GLY A 24 -0.39 -12.10 -7.98
C GLY A 24 -0.43 -10.60 -8.32
N GLY A 25 -1.56 -9.93 -8.08
CA GLY A 25 -1.77 -8.52 -8.39
C GLY A 25 -1.19 -7.57 -7.33
N GLU A 26 -1.29 -6.27 -7.61
CA GLU A 26 -0.74 -5.23 -6.75
C GLU A 26 -1.77 -4.17 -6.39
N ILE A 27 -1.66 -3.66 -5.17
CA ILE A 27 -2.40 -2.51 -4.64
C ILE A 27 -1.40 -1.36 -4.48
N ILE A 28 -1.74 -0.20 -5.05
CA ILE A 28 -0.96 1.04 -4.93
C ILE A 28 -1.75 2.03 -4.09
N ALA A 29 -1.26 2.34 -2.90
CA ALA A 29 -1.90 3.23 -1.95
C ALA A 29 -1.09 4.52 -1.76
N LEU A 30 -1.66 5.68 -2.12
CA LEU A 30 -1.06 6.98 -1.78
C LEU A 30 -1.08 7.17 -0.26
N LYS A 31 0.08 7.47 0.33
CA LYS A 31 0.30 7.57 1.77
C LYS A 31 1.16 8.78 2.14
N GLY A 32 1.08 9.18 3.42
CA GLY A 32 1.88 10.27 3.98
C GLY A 32 3.13 9.76 4.71
N GLU A 33 3.68 10.62 5.57
CA GLU A 33 4.88 10.37 6.38
C GLU A 33 4.81 9.10 7.25
N LYS A 34 3.61 8.70 7.69
CA LYS A 34 3.38 7.53 8.56
C LYS A 34 3.34 6.20 7.82
N ALA A 35 3.62 6.17 6.52
CA ALA A 35 3.56 4.97 5.69
C ALA A 35 4.30 3.76 6.30
N GLN A 36 5.50 3.98 6.84
CA GLN A 36 6.30 2.91 7.44
C GLN A 36 5.61 2.27 8.65
N LEU A 37 5.13 3.09 9.58
CA LEU A 37 4.40 2.62 10.77
C LEU A 37 3.14 1.84 10.37
N GLU A 38 2.42 2.33 9.37
CA GLU A 38 1.22 1.66 8.87
C GLU A 38 1.51 0.32 8.18
N ILE A 39 2.67 0.20 7.51
CA ILE A 39 3.17 -1.08 6.98
C ILE A 39 3.47 -2.04 8.11
N ASP A 40 4.16 -1.58 9.15
CA ASP A 40 4.52 -2.42 10.31
C ASP A 40 3.26 -2.96 11.00
N ASP A 41 2.24 -2.13 11.15
CA ASP A 41 0.91 -2.55 11.61
C ASP A 41 0.24 -3.57 10.68
N SER A 42 0.46 -3.44 9.37
CA SER A 42 -0.14 -4.31 8.35
C SER A 42 0.54 -5.66 8.21
N LYS A 43 1.79 -5.82 8.68
CA LYS A 43 2.54 -7.09 8.61
C LYS A 43 1.79 -8.27 9.22
N ARG A 44 1.04 -8.04 10.31
CA ARG A 44 0.19 -9.08 10.95
C ARG A 44 -0.90 -9.63 10.04
N LEU A 45 -1.31 -8.86 9.01
CA LEU A 45 -2.35 -9.25 8.08
C LEU A 45 -1.80 -9.98 6.85
N MET A 46 -0.47 -10.05 6.66
CA MET A 46 0.11 -10.57 5.41
C MET A 46 -0.36 -11.99 5.11
N LYS A 47 -0.28 -12.88 6.11
CA LYS A 47 -0.73 -14.27 5.96
C LYS A 47 -2.24 -14.41 5.73
N LYS A 48 -3.04 -13.51 6.32
CA LYS A 48 -4.51 -13.56 6.21
C LYS A 48 -5.00 -13.06 4.86
N LEU A 49 -4.26 -12.13 4.25
CA LEU A 49 -4.64 -11.41 3.04
C LEU A 49 -3.78 -11.80 1.82
N ASP A 50 -3.03 -12.90 1.91
CA ASP A 50 -2.12 -13.38 0.85
C ASP A 50 -1.20 -12.28 0.30
N ILE A 51 -0.60 -11.49 1.19
CA ILE A 51 0.32 -10.42 0.82
C ILE A 51 1.76 -10.96 0.83
N SER A 52 2.46 -10.80 -0.28
CA SER A 52 3.86 -11.20 -0.43
C SER A 52 4.84 -10.12 0.04
N SER A 53 4.56 -8.85 -0.22
CA SER A 53 5.49 -7.75 0.10
C SER A 53 4.82 -6.38 0.22
N PHE A 54 5.54 -5.47 0.88
CA PHE A 54 5.25 -4.04 0.95
C PHE A 54 6.49 -3.25 0.55
N ASP A 55 6.31 -2.23 -0.29
CA ASP A 55 7.37 -1.31 -0.70
C ASP A 55 6.87 0.13 -0.58
N ILE A 56 7.72 1.03 -0.07
CA ILE A 56 7.48 2.48 -0.15
C ILE A 56 8.19 2.99 -1.40
N VAL A 57 7.43 3.61 -2.29
CA VAL A 57 7.97 4.25 -3.50
C VAL A 57 7.72 5.75 -3.38
N PHE A 58 8.79 6.53 -3.55
CA PHE A 58 8.69 7.97 -3.69
C PHE A 58 8.35 8.32 -5.15
N THR A 59 7.38 9.20 -5.34
CA THR A 59 6.86 9.57 -6.66
C THR A 59 6.86 11.08 -6.81
N GLY A 60 7.12 11.55 -8.03
CA GLY A 60 7.11 12.97 -8.36
C GLY A 60 8.42 13.71 -8.02
N GLU A 61 9.52 13.02 -7.71
CA GLU A 61 10.81 13.65 -7.37
C GLU A 61 11.34 14.61 -8.45
N GLN A 62 10.99 14.39 -9.71
CA GLN A 62 11.39 15.25 -10.83
C GLN A 62 10.42 16.41 -11.10
N PHE A 63 9.27 16.45 -10.40
CA PHE A 63 8.15 17.35 -10.70
C PHE A 63 7.63 18.14 -9.49
N LEU A 64 7.97 17.72 -8.27
CA LEU A 64 7.47 18.28 -7.01
C LEU A 64 8.63 18.63 -6.09
N ASP A 65 8.56 19.78 -5.42
CA ASP A 65 9.52 20.15 -4.38
C ASP A 65 9.47 19.19 -3.19
N GLU A 66 8.30 18.61 -2.90
CA GLU A 66 8.12 17.54 -1.93
C GLU A 66 7.56 16.27 -2.60
N PRO A 67 8.36 15.20 -2.74
CA PRO A 67 7.91 13.94 -3.32
C PRO A 67 6.79 13.29 -2.49
N THR A 68 5.81 12.72 -3.19
CA THR A 68 4.74 11.94 -2.56
C THR A 68 5.18 10.50 -2.32
N ARG A 69 4.57 9.84 -1.34
CA ARG A 69 4.84 8.43 -1.03
C ARG A 69 3.67 7.57 -1.48
N VAL A 70 3.96 6.43 -2.10
CA VAL A 70 2.99 5.36 -2.32
C VAL A 70 3.49 4.10 -1.64
N VAL A 71 2.56 3.37 -1.03
CA VAL A 71 2.81 2.00 -0.58
C VAL A 71 2.33 1.07 -1.67
N ARG A 72 3.26 0.28 -2.23
CA ARG A 72 2.96 -0.85 -3.10
C ARG A 72 2.81 -2.09 -2.25
N THR A 73 1.71 -2.81 -2.42
CA THR A 73 1.45 -4.09 -1.77
C THR A 73 1.24 -5.14 -2.85
N LYS A 74 2.07 -6.18 -2.85
CA LYS A 74 1.96 -7.28 -3.80
C LYS A 74 1.28 -8.47 -3.15
N LEU A 75 0.34 -9.08 -3.85
CA LEU A 75 -0.28 -10.33 -3.43
C LEU A 75 0.53 -11.52 -3.94
N VAL A 76 0.48 -12.62 -3.19
CA VAL A 76 0.87 -13.95 -3.67
C VAL A 76 0.07 -14.26 -4.93
#